data_AF-A0A2M8FAT0-F1
#
_entry.id   AF-A0A2M8FAT0-F1
#
_cell.length_a   1.000
_cell.length_b   1.000
_cell.length_c   1.000
_cell.angle_alpha   90.00
_cell.angle_beta   90.00
_cell.angle_gamma   90.00
#
_symmetry.space_group_name_H-M   'P 1'
#
loop_
_entity.id
_entity.type
_entity.pdbx_description
1 polymer ?
#
loop_
_entity_poly.entity_id
_entity_poly.type
_entity_poly.pdbx_seq_one_letter_code
_entity_poly.pdbx_strand_id
1 'polypeptide(L)'
;MNIKILGTGCQNCITLEQNARQAVAELGLDATVDKITDIETIMGYGVMSTPALVVNEEVQSAGRVSPIEEIKIMLTAKTQTKQPTDTSSGNACGCSHAC
;
A
#
# COMPACT_ATOMS: atom_id res chain seq x y z
N MET A 1 -1.23 3.91 -3.77
CA MET A 1 -0.44 2.79 -3.22
C MET A 1 -1.39 1.66 -2.84
N ASN A 2 -1.03 0.39 -3.03
CA ASN A 2 -1.90 -0.72 -2.61
C ASN A 2 -1.19 -1.56 -1.54
N ILE A 3 -1.83 -1.69 -0.39
CA ILE A 3 -1.35 -2.44 0.77
C ILE A 3 -2.25 -3.66 0.90
N LYS A 4 -1.68 -4.84 0.79
CA LYS A 4 -2.40 -6.10 0.97
C LYS A 4 -1.97 -6.75 2.28
N ILE A 5 -2.94 -7.04 3.14
CA ILE A 5 -2.74 -7.80 4.38
C ILE A 5 -3.08 -9.25 4.06
N LEU A 6 -2.07 -10.10 4.00
CA LEU A 6 -2.21 -11.54 3.82
C LEU A 6 -2.44 -12.20 5.18
N GLY A 7 -3.65 -12.67 5.44
CA GLY A 7 -3.94 -13.35 6.71
C GLY A 7 -5.37 -13.85 6.85
N THR A 8 -5.50 -15.00 7.51
CA THR A 8 -6.78 -15.71 7.73
C THR A 8 -7.67 -15.08 8.82
N GLY A 9 -7.39 -13.86 9.27
CA GLY A 9 -8.23 -13.12 10.21
C GLY A 9 -7.89 -13.28 11.70
N CYS A 10 -6.64 -13.66 12.00
CA CYS A 10 -6.11 -13.68 13.36
C CYS A 10 -6.13 -12.30 14.04
N GLN A 11 -6.15 -12.23 15.38
CA GLN A 11 -6.11 -10.96 16.13
C GLN A 11 -4.92 -10.08 15.71
N ASN A 12 -3.76 -10.72 15.53
CA ASN A 12 -2.52 -10.08 15.05
C ASN A 12 -2.66 -9.46 13.65
N CYS A 13 -3.46 -10.09 12.78
CA CYS A 13 -3.73 -9.64 11.42
C CYS A 13 -4.55 -8.33 11.44
N ILE A 14 -5.50 -8.22 12.36
CA ILE A 14 -6.34 -7.03 12.56
C ILE A 14 -5.49 -5.87 13.10
N THR A 15 -4.64 -6.14 14.09
CA THR A 15 -3.72 -5.12 14.64
C THR A 15 -2.78 -4.57 13.56
N LEU A 16 -2.24 -5.44 12.71
CA LEU A 16 -1.37 -5.02 11.60
C LEU A 16 -2.11 -4.13 10.59
N GLU A 17 -3.37 -4.46 10.26
CA GLU A 17 -4.21 -3.67 9.38
C GLU A 17 -4.48 -2.27 9.95
N GLN A 18 -4.85 -2.19 11.24
CA GLN A 18 -5.09 -0.93 11.93
C GLN A 18 -3.83 -0.06 11.94
N ASN A 19 -2.68 -0.66 12.29
CA ASN A 19 -1.40 0.03 12.29
C ASN A 19 -1.04 0.57 10.90
N ALA A 20 -1.27 -0.22 9.85
CA ALA A 20 -1.01 0.20 8.47
C ALA A 20 -1.92 1.35 8.04
N ARG A 21 -3.23 1.26 8.31
CA ARG A 21 -4.18 2.36 8.03
C ARG A 21 -3.80 3.64 8.76
N GLN A 22 -3.40 3.53 10.03
CA GLN A 22 -2.98 4.67 10.82
C GLN A 22 -1.68 5.28 10.29
N ALA A 23 -0.67 4.45 9.98
CA ALA A 23 0.58 4.92 9.38
C ALA A 23 0.35 5.67 8.05
N VAL A 24 -0.52 5.16 7.19
CA VAL A 24 -0.89 5.81 5.93
C VAL A 24 -1.59 7.15 6.17
N ALA A 25 -2.53 7.20 7.10
CA ALA A 25 -3.23 8.42 7.47
C ALA A 25 -2.30 9.48 8.09
N GLU A 26 -1.37 9.07 8.96
CA GLU A 26 -0.35 9.95 9.55
C GLU A 26 0.61 10.50 8.50
N LEU A 27 0.97 9.69 7.49
CA LEU A 27 1.83 10.11 6.39
C LEU A 27 1.09 10.89 5.29
N GLY A 28 -0.25 10.94 5.33
CA GLY A 28 -1.06 11.56 4.29
C GLY A 28 -0.91 10.91 2.91
N LEU A 29 -0.64 9.61 2.87
CA LEU A 29 -0.48 8.86 1.62
C LEU A 29 -1.84 8.31 1.15
N ASP A 30 -2.10 8.37 -0.15
CA ASP A 30 -3.21 7.64 -0.75
C ASP A 30 -2.84 6.16 -0.90
N ALA A 31 -3.14 5.37 0.14
CA ALA A 31 -2.98 3.93 0.13
C ALA A 31 -4.30 3.18 0.40
N THR A 32 -4.61 2.19 -0.43
CA THR A 32 -5.74 1.28 -0.26
C THR A 32 -5.30 0.06 0.52
N VAL A 33 -6.03 -0.31 1.58
CA VAL A 33 -5.72 -1.48 2.42
C VAL A 33 -6.72 -2.59 2.12
N ASP A 34 -6.26 -3.64 1.46
CA ASP A 34 -7.04 -4.83 1.09
C ASP A 34 -6.62 -6.04 1.92
N LYS A 35 -7.60 -6.81 2.41
CA LYS A 35 -7.34 -8.03 3.16
C LYS A 35 -7.51 -9.24 2.25
N ILE A 36 -6.43 -9.99 2.08
CA ILE A 36 -6.43 -11.24 1.32
C ILE A 36 -6.47 -12.40 2.30
N THR A 37 -7.58 -13.14 2.25
CA THR A 37 -7.79 -14.37 3.02
C THR A 37 -7.58 -15.62 2.16
N ASP A 38 -7.38 -15.45 0.86
CA ASP A 38 -7.21 -16.55 -0.08
C ASP A 38 -5.81 -17.18 0.06
N ILE A 39 -5.81 -18.46 0.39
CA ILE A 39 -4.58 -19.22 0.64
C ILE A 39 -3.78 -19.39 -0.66
N GLU A 40 -4.44 -19.55 -1.82
CA GLU A 40 -3.75 -19.70 -3.10
C GLU A 40 -2.94 -18.44 -3.43
N THR A 41 -3.56 -17.27 -3.28
CA THR A 41 -2.89 -15.98 -3.43
C THR A 41 -1.71 -15.85 -2.45
N ILE A 42 -1.88 -16.21 -1.17
CA ILE A 42 -0.81 -16.13 -0.14
C ILE A 42 0.39 -17.01 -0.52
N MET A 43 0.14 -18.25 -0.96
CA MET A 43 1.20 -19.16 -1.40
C MET A 43 1.89 -18.65 -2.67
N GLY A 44 1.15 -18.03 -3.58
CA GLY A 44 1.69 -17.39 -4.79
C GLY A 44 2.70 -16.27 -4.48
N TYR A 45 2.54 -15.57 -3.35
CA TYR A 45 3.50 -14.58 -2.86
C TYR A 45 4.70 -15.20 -2.10
N GLY A 46 4.75 -16.53 -1.94
CA GLY A 46 5.84 -17.21 -1.22
C GLY A 46 5.81 -17.02 0.31
N VAL A 47 4.67 -16.59 0.86
CA VAL A 47 4.51 -16.37 2.30
C VAL A 47 4.16 -17.70 2.97
N MET A 48 5.13 -18.25 3.70
CA MET A 48 4.92 -19.46 4.52
C MET A 48 4.37 -19.17 5.92
N SER A 49 4.40 -17.90 6.36
CA SER A 49 3.99 -17.49 7.70
C SER A 49 3.16 -16.22 7.66
N THR A 50 1.88 -16.36 8.00
CA THR A 50 0.94 -15.24 8.16
C THR A 50 0.93 -14.77 9.62
N PRO A 51 0.73 -13.47 9.91
CA PRO A 51 0.34 -12.40 8.98
C PRO A 51 1.50 -11.88 8.13
N ALA A 52 1.21 -11.47 6.90
CA ALA A 52 2.18 -10.79 6.03
C ALA A 52 1.64 -9.47 5.47
N LEU A 53 2.53 -8.48 5.37
CA LEU A 53 2.29 -7.16 4.83
C LEU A 53 2.92 -7.07 3.45
N VAL A 54 2.08 -6.81 2.44
CA VAL A 54 2.47 -6.61 1.06
C VAL A 54 2.18 -5.17 0.68
N VAL A 55 3.14 -4.50 0.05
CA VAL A 55 3.01 -3.12 -0.43
C VAL A 55 3.39 -3.11 -1.90
N ASN A 56 2.48 -2.63 -2.77
CA ASN A 56 2.63 -2.62 -4.22
C ASN A 56 3.05 -4.00 -4.77
N GLU A 57 2.35 -5.06 -4.33
CA GLU A 57 2.60 -6.46 -4.73
C GLU A 57 3.93 -7.06 -4.26
N GLU A 58 4.67 -6.36 -3.40
CA GLU A 58 5.93 -6.84 -2.83
C GLU A 58 5.81 -7.10 -1.32
N VAL A 59 6.24 -8.27 -0.87
CA VAL A 59 6.21 -8.68 0.54
C VAL A 59 7.25 -7.87 1.32
N GLN A 60 6.80 -7.06 2.28
CA GLN A 60 7.68 -6.27 3.15
C GLN A 60 7.98 -6.98 4.47
N SER A 61 6.99 -7.68 5.01
CA SER A 61 7.09 -8.37 6.29
C SER A 61 6.20 -9.61 6.28
N ALA A 62 6.66 -10.70 6.88
CA ALA A 62 5.92 -11.94 7.02
C ALA A 62 6.20 -12.57 8.40
N GLY A 63 5.17 -13.14 9.02
CA GLY A 63 5.28 -13.87 10.29
C GLY A 63 5.39 -12.99 11.54
N ARG A 64 5.25 -11.66 11.45
CA ARG A 64 5.26 -10.75 12.61
C ARG A 64 4.36 -9.53 12.42
N VAL A 65 3.93 -8.96 13.55
CA VAL A 65 3.18 -7.69 13.55
C VAL A 65 4.18 -6.54 13.71
N SER A 66 4.39 -5.78 12.63
CA SER A 66 5.23 -4.58 12.68
C SER A 66 4.48 -3.43 13.38
N PRO A 67 5.13 -2.66 14.27
CA PRO A 67 4.55 -1.48 14.88
C PRO A 67 4.38 -0.35 13.85
N ILE A 68 3.54 0.64 14.17
CA ILE A 68 3.21 1.78 13.31
C ILE A 68 4.48 2.50 12.81
N GLU A 69 5.44 2.76 13.70
CA GLU A 69 6.73 3.37 13.35
C GLU A 69 7.50 2.59 12.28
N GLU A 70 7.58 1.27 12.43
CA GLU A 70 8.27 0.41 11.46
C GLU A 70 7.55 0.40 10.12
N ILE A 71 6.21 0.37 10.13
CA ILE A 71 5.41 0.45 8.91
C ILE A 71 5.64 1.79 8.21
N LYS A 72 5.66 2.92 8.95
CA LYS A 72 5.95 4.24 8.39
C LYS A 72 7.32 4.25 7.71
N ILE A 73 8.34 3.67 8.34
CA ILE A 73 9.69 3.54 7.77
C ILE A 73 9.66 2.69 6.50
N MET A 74 8.95 1.55 6.49
CA MET A 74 8.84 0.69 5.30
C MET A 74 8.13 1.39 4.14
N LEU A 75 7.06 2.15 4.44
CA LEU A 75 6.31 2.92 3.44
C LEU A 75 7.16 4.06 2.87
N THR A 76 7.89 4.81 3.70
CA THR A 76 8.78 5.91 3.26
C THR A 76 10.08 5.44 2.63
N ALA A 77 10.61 4.27 3.01
CA ALA A 77 11.80 3.70 2.40
C ALA A 77 11.54 3.24 0.95
N LYS A 78 10.29 2.89 0.60
CA LYS A 78 9.91 2.40 -0.73
C LYS A 78 9.11 3.38 -1.59
N THR A 79 8.91 4.64 -1.16
CA THR A 79 8.25 5.67 -1.97
C THR A 79 9.07 6.19 -3.16
N GLN A 80 10.26 5.66 -3.42
CA GLN A 80 10.95 5.92 -4.69
C GLN A 80 10.42 5.01 -5.79
N THR A 81 9.24 5.33 -6.35
CA THR A 81 8.95 5.20 -7.79
C THR A 81 7.52 5.68 -8.11
N LYS A 82 7.46 6.69 -8.98
CA LYS A 82 6.28 7.28 -9.66
C LYS A 82 5.30 8.11 -8.80
N GLN A 83 5.69 9.37 -8.61
CA GLN A 83 4.80 10.47 -8.97
C GLN A 83 4.88 10.63 -10.51
N PRO A 84 3.76 10.57 -11.21
CA PRO A 84 3.25 11.81 -11.80
C PRO A 84 1.78 11.96 -11.40
N THR A 85 1.44 12.95 -10.57
CA THR A 85 0.88 14.21 -11.08
C THR A 85 -0.18 14.00 -12.16
N ASP A 86 -1.36 13.53 -11.78
CA ASP A 86 -2.58 13.83 -12.54
C ASP A 86 -3.37 14.93 -11.82
N THR A 87 -2.75 16.11 -11.81
CA THR A 87 -3.49 17.37 -11.75
C THR A 87 -2.97 18.25 -12.86
N SER A 88 -3.21 17.84 -14.12
CA SER A 88 -3.23 18.79 -15.22
C SER A 88 -4.64 19.41 -15.26
N SER A 89 -4.81 20.38 -14.37
CA SER A 89 -5.80 21.44 -14.55
C SER A 89 -5.09 22.60 -15.26
N GLY A 90 -5.72 23.12 -16.32
CA GLY A 90 -5.31 24.33 -17.05
C GLY A 90 -4.59 24.04 -18.37
N ASN A 91 -4.92 24.67 -19.49
CA ASN A 91 -5.79 25.80 -19.74
C ASN A 91 -6.08 25.84 -21.25
N ALA A 92 -7.24 26.38 -21.62
CA ALA A 92 -7.58 26.74 -22.98
C ALA A 92 -6.46 27.60 -23.59
N CYS A 93 -5.99 27.23 -24.78
CA CYS A 93 -5.33 28.17 -25.68
C CYS A 93 -5.87 27.92 -27.08
N GLY A 94 -6.90 28.69 -27.41
CA GLY A 94 -7.42 28.78 -28.77
C GLY A 94 -6.38 29.40 -29.67
N CYS A 95 -6.03 28.68 -30.73
CA CYS A 95 -5.37 29.28 -31.89
C CYS A 95 -6.35 29.17 -33.06
N SER A 96 -7.18 30.21 -33.15
CA SER A 96 -7.80 30.64 -34.39
C SER A 96 -6.71 30.84 -35.43
N HIS A 97 -6.66 30.01 -36.46
CA HIS A 97 -5.95 30.35 -37.69
C HIS A 97 -6.91 30.24 -38.85
N ALA A 98 -7.51 31.39 -39.15
CA ALA A 98 -7.82 31.75 -40.51
C ALA A 98 -6.48 31.97 -41.24
N CYS A 99 -6.10 31.01 -42.09
CA CYS A 99 -5.39 31.20 -43.35
C CYS A 99 -5.61 29.93 -44.19
#